data_AF-S2XFP1-F1
#
_entry.id   AF-S2XFP1-F1
#
_cell.length_a   1.000
_cell.length_b   1.000
_cell.length_c   1.000
_cell.angle_alpha   90.00
_cell.angle_beta   90.00
_cell.angle_gamma   90.00
#
_symmetry.space_group_name_H-M   'P 1'
#
loop_
_entity.id
_entity.type
_entity.pdbx_description
1 polymer ?
#
loop_
_entity_poly.entity_id
_entity_poly.type
_entity_poly.pdbx_seq_one_letter_code
_entity_poly.pdbx_strand_id
1 'polypeptide(L)'
;MTNKIPTNNLLITHPHLAKEWNTEKNDALKPEHVTPGSGKKVWWICSKNHEWNTYVYNRARNKSGCPSCAKEKFLEVKKNYRPPFEKTIAFLKPKLVNEWNFEKNGDRGPDTYTEGSNIKVWWKCAEGHEWEAAICDRKKTNCPYCSGQRVSREKSFGSLHPQLLQEWHPEKNMGKSAFDFMPNTHQKAWFLCENNHEWEAYIFNRTKGKGCPFCSGHKATDETSLLAANPQLCEEWNSEKNGDKIPNDFKPFSNEKVWWRCSKGHEWEAAISSRHDGRGCPDCSRNSQTSFPEQAIFFYMKKLFPETENRKKLDFLANNAEADIFVDSLSLAIEYDGYHHMNELERDERKNALMKENNIQLIRVRQFVGDRKLPIIENSDSFVIEHDYNHKKGLDKCIGEILAYLNEKYSLDVASVDVDSNRDRGEILKQMNENERNLEMLFPLVSEEWHPTKNNALMPNQVSPFSHLKVWWKCEKNDKHEWEATIANRANGRKCPYCLNRKINETNSLMALAPQMGKQWHPTKNGALNPNEIALNYGKKVWWLCERGHEWETTPNNRVNSSNNSRCPLCYKEERKSSV
;
A
#
# COMPACT_ATOMS: atom_id res chain seq x y z
N MET A 1 73.01 -60.12 -27.81
CA MET A 1 73.14 -59.44 -29.12
C MET A 1 73.18 -57.95 -28.87
N THR A 2 74.29 -57.28 -29.20
CA THR A 2 74.53 -55.85 -28.97
C THR A 2 73.73 -55.00 -29.97
N ASN A 3 72.70 -54.27 -29.49
CA ASN A 3 72.00 -53.26 -30.29
C ASN A 3 72.94 -52.08 -30.58
N LYS A 4 73.41 -51.95 -31.83
CA LYS A 4 74.09 -50.74 -32.31
C LYS A 4 73.11 -49.57 -32.29
N ILE A 5 73.41 -48.53 -31.50
CA ILE A 5 72.67 -47.26 -31.52
C ILE A 5 72.81 -46.64 -32.93
N PRO A 6 71.73 -46.23 -33.60
CA PRO A 6 71.79 -45.62 -34.93
C PRO A 6 72.66 -44.35 -34.94
N THR A 7 73.58 -44.20 -35.90
CA THR A 7 74.49 -43.04 -35.99
C THR A 7 73.80 -41.72 -36.37
N ASN A 8 72.57 -41.77 -36.89
CA ASN A 8 71.79 -40.59 -37.31
C ASN A 8 70.71 -40.22 -36.29
N ASN A 9 71.10 -39.93 -35.05
CA ASN A 9 70.19 -39.48 -33.99
C ASN A 9 70.54 -38.06 -33.50
N LEU A 10 69.61 -37.41 -32.80
CA LEU A 10 69.73 -36.02 -32.36
C LEU A 10 70.88 -35.81 -31.36
N LEU A 11 71.15 -36.80 -30.49
CA LEU A 11 72.28 -36.74 -29.54
C LEU A 11 73.62 -36.60 -30.27
N ILE A 12 73.82 -37.41 -31.34
CA ILE A 12 75.07 -37.44 -32.09
C ILE A 12 75.18 -36.24 -33.04
N THR A 13 74.11 -35.95 -33.78
CA THR A 13 74.16 -34.94 -34.87
C THR A 13 73.96 -33.51 -34.37
N HIS A 14 73.26 -33.31 -33.25
CA HIS A 14 72.94 -31.99 -32.68
C HIS A 14 73.15 -31.98 -31.15
N PRO A 15 74.39 -32.22 -30.67
CA PRO A 15 74.67 -32.30 -29.24
C PRO A 15 74.34 -31.01 -28.47
N HIS A 16 74.36 -29.86 -29.14
CA HIS A 16 73.93 -28.59 -28.55
C HIS A 16 72.42 -28.56 -28.27
N LEU A 17 71.59 -29.16 -29.14
CA LEU A 17 70.15 -29.29 -28.90
C LEU A 17 69.84 -30.36 -27.85
N ALA A 18 70.64 -31.43 -27.79
CA ALA A 18 70.49 -32.43 -26.73
C ALA A 18 70.69 -31.82 -25.33
N LYS A 19 71.52 -30.79 -25.18
CA LYS A 19 71.67 -30.03 -23.92
C LYS A 19 70.42 -29.21 -23.56
N GLU A 20 69.61 -28.85 -24.55
CA GLU A 20 68.35 -28.13 -24.36
C GLU A 20 67.14 -29.09 -24.23
N TRP A 21 67.38 -30.40 -24.11
CA TRP A 21 66.32 -31.38 -23.92
C TRP A 21 65.80 -31.38 -22.49
N ASN A 22 64.50 -31.20 -22.29
CA ASN A 22 63.92 -31.29 -20.94
C ASN A 22 63.73 -32.77 -20.58
N THR A 23 64.62 -33.32 -19.76
CA THR A 23 64.59 -34.75 -19.37
C THR A 23 63.44 -35.11 -18.45
N GLU A 24 62.95 -34.15 -17.65
CA GLU A 24 61.84 -34.37 -16.72
C GLU A 24 60.50 -34.45 -17.44
N LYS A 25 60.31 -33.63 -18.50
CA LYS A 25 59.03 -33.52 -19.22
C LYS A 25 58.90 -34.36 -20.49
N ASN A 26 59.96 -35.05 -20.90
CA ASN A 26 59.95 -35.94 -22.07
C ASN A 26 59.92 -37.42 -21.71
N ASP A 27 59.68 -37.76 -20.43
CA ASP A 27 59.57 -39.12 -19.92
C ASP A 27 60.75 -40.01 -20.38
N ALA A 28 60.46 -41.19 -20.92
CA ALA A 28 61.45 -42.14 -21.44
C ALA A 28 62.06 -41.74 -22.80
N LEU A 29 61.61 -40.65 -23.43
CA LEU A 29 62.10 -40.22 -24.74
C LEU A 29 63.40 -39.42 -24.60
N LYS A 30 64.51 -40.01 -25.06
CA LYS A 30 65.84 -39.41 -25.03
C LYS A 30 66.24 -38.86 -26.41
N PRO A 31 67.19 -37.91 -26.47
CA PRO A 31 67.74 -37.42 -27.73
C PRO A 31 68.28 -38.52 -28.66
N GLU A 32 68.81 -39.63 -28.13
CA GLU A 32 69.27 -40.76 -28.97
C GLU A 32 68.12 -41.53 -29.67
N HIS A 33 66.87 -41.36 -29.22
CA HIS A 33 65.69 -42.06 -29.76
C HIS A 33 65.04 -41.34 -30.96
N VAL A 34 65.52 -40.16 -31.35
CA VAL A 34 64.91 -39.34 -32.42
C VAL A 34 65.95 -38.86 -33.44
N THR A 35 65.54 -38.72 -34.69
CA THR A 35 66.37 -38.12 -35.75
C THR A 35 66.14 -36.60 -35.81
N PRO A 36 67.08 -35.80 -36.37
CA PRO A 36 66.90 -34.36 -36.57
C PRO A 36 65.69 -33.97 -37.41
N GLY A 37 65.20 -34.87 -38.27
CA GLY A 37 64.00 -34.66 -39.08
C GLY A 37 62.70 -35.07 -38.39
N SER A 38 62.75 -35.49 -37.12
CA SER A 38 61.59 -36.05 -36.43
C SER A 38 60.46 -35.03 -36.27
N GLY A 39 59.24 -35.48 -36.61
CA GLY A 39 57.99 -34.79 -36.32
C GLY A 39 57.49 -34.95 -34.88
N LYS A 40 58.29 -35.56 -33.98
CA LYS A 40 57.92 -35.64 -32.56
C LYS A 40 57.99 -34.26 -31.91
N LYS A 41 56.96 -33.93 -31.14
CA LYS A 41 56.88 -32.70 -30.35
C LYS A 41 57.38 -33.01 -28.94
N VAL A 42 58.38 -32.26 -28.49
CA VAL A 42 59.09 -32.52 -27.23
C VAL A 42 59.28 -31.21 -26.48
N TRP A 43 59.48 -31.32 -25.17
CA TRP A 43 59.81 -30.21 -24.29
C TRP A 43 61.30 -29.88 -24.36
N TRP A 44 61.58 -28.60 -24.54
CA TRP A 44 62.93 -28.04 -24.53
C TRP A 44 63.07 -27.11 -23.35
N ILE A 45 64.28 -26.97 -22.84
CA ILE A 45 64.66 -26.02 -21.80
C ILE A 45 65.94 -25.30 -22.22
N CYS A 46 65.95 -23.97 -22.23
CA CYS A 46 67.15 -23.20 -22.57
C CYS A 46 67.98 -22.89 -21.30
N SER A 47 69.16 -22.30 -21.48
CA SER A 47 70.06 -21.91 -20.38
C SER A 47 69.48 -20.85 -19.42
N LYS A 48 68.41 -20.15 -19.80
CA LYS A 48 67.65 -19.24 -18.92
C LYS A 48 66.48 -19.93 -18.21
N ASN A 49 66.42 -21.26 -18.25
CA ASN A 49 65.32 -22.08 -17.70
C ASN A 49 63.93 -21.81 -18.30
N HIS A 50 63.87 -21.22 -19.50
CA HIS A 50 62.61 -21.16 -20.23
C HIS A 50 62.31 -22.51 -20.85
N GLU A 51 61.11 -23.02 -20.60
CA GLU A 51 60.64 -24.26 -21.17
C GLU A 51 59.63 -24.01 -22.28
N TRP A 52 59.74 -24.76 -23.39
CA TRP A 52 58.73 -24.69 -24.45
C TRP A 52 58.59 -26.03 -25.18
N ASN A 53 57.40 -26.30 -25.68
CA ASN A 53 57.09 -27.54 -26.38
C ASN A 53 57.01 -27.30 -27.89
N THR A 54 57.91 -27.91 -28.66
CA THR A 54 57.93 -27.77 -30.13
C THR A 54 58.51 -29.01 -30.82
N TYR A 55 58.37 -29.09 -32.14
CA TYR A 55 58.84 -30.20 -32.94
C TYR A 55 60.37 -30.27 -33.00
N VAL A 56 60.92 -31.48 -33.01
CA VAL A 56 62.38 -31.71 -33.16
C VAL A 56 62.91 -31.09 -34.45
N TYR A 57 62.21 -31.25 -35.59
CA TYR A 57 62.64 -30.64 -36.84
C TYR A 57 62.64 -29.10 -36.82
N ASN A 58 61.78 -28.45 -36.02
CA ASN A 58 61.78 -26.99 -35.90
C ASN A 58 63.07 -26.49 -35.25
N ARG A 59 63.62 -27.26 -34.32
CA ARG A 59 64.86 -26.95 -33.62
C ARG A 59 66.07 -27.30 -34.47
N ALA A 60 66.08 -28.51 -35.04
CA ALA A 60 67.23 -29.03 -35.76
C ALA A 60 67.35 -28.54 -37.21
N ARG A 61 66.24 -28.49 -37.98
CA ARG A 61 66.25 -28.03 -39.38
C ARG A 61 65.94 -26.54 -39.52
N ASN A 62 64.89 -26.08 -38.86
CA ASN A 62 64.45 -24.68 -38.97
C ASN A 62 65.21 -23.72 -38.03
N LYS A 63 66.12 -24.25 -37.20
CA LYS A 63 66.99 -23.49 -36.29
C LYS A 63 66.22 -22.53 -35.38
N SER A 64 64.98 -22.87 -35.01
CA SER A 64 64.17 -22.04 -34.12
C SER A 64 64.76 -22.00 -32.71
N GLY A 65 64.84 -20.80 -32.14
CA GLY A 65 65.36 -20.56 -30.79
C GLY A 65 64.30 -20.69 -29.69
N CYS A 66 64.68 -20.37 -28.46
CA CYS A 66 63.74 -20.21 -27.36
C CYS A 66 62.81 -19.00 -27.63
N PRO A 67 61.48 -19.16 -27.66
CA PRO A 67 60.54 -18.06 -27.92
C PRO A 67 60.63 -16.93 -26.89
N SER A 68 60.84 -17.27 -25.61
CA SER A 68 60.96 -16.30 -24.52
C SER A 68 62.21 -15.43 -24.68
N CYS A 69 63.37 -16.04 -24.98
CA CYS A 69 64.61 -15.29 -25.22
C CYS A 69 64.50 -14.39 -26.47
N ALA A 70 63.81 -14.84 -27.52
CA ALA A 70 63.57 -14.03 -28.71
C ALA A 70 62.66 -12.81 -28.39
N LYS A 71 61.63 -13.02 -27.57
CA LYS A 71 60.74 -11.96 -27.07
C LYS A 71 61.51 -10.95 -26.21
N GLU A 72 62.35 -11.40 -25.29
CA GLU A 72 63.20 -10.52 -24.46
C GLU A 72 64.09 -9.63 -25.32
N LYS A 73 64.81 -10.22 -26.28
CA LYS A 73 65.69 -9.48 -27.21
C LYS A 73 64.90 -8.45 -28.03
N PHE A 74 63.70 -8.82 -28.49
CA PHE A 74 62.82 -7.90 -29.21
C PHE A 74 62.37 -6.73 -28.33
N LEU A 75 61.97 -7.00 -27.08
CA LEU A 75 61.55 -5.97 -26.12
C LEU A 75 62.70 -5.02 -25.77
N GLU A 76 63.93 -5.52 -25.66
CA GLU A 76 65.13 -4.72 -25.42
C GLU A 76 65.43 -3.75 -26.58
N VAL A 77 65.40 -4.26 -27.83
CA VAL A 77 65.56 -3.43 -29.03
C VAL A 77 64.45 -2.36 -29.12
N LYS A 78 63.21 -2.75 -28.83
CA LYS A 78 62.06 -1.85 -28.88
C LYS A 78 62.14 -0.73 -27.82
N LYS A 79 62.72 -1.00 -26.65
CA LYS A 79 62.88 -0.01 -25.57
C LYS A 79 63.82 1.14 -25.95
N ASN A 80 64.83 0.85 -26.77
CA ASN A 80 65.85 1.83 -27.17
C ASN A 80 65.62 2.42 -28.57
N TYR A 81 64.59 1.98 -29.29
CA TYR A 81 64.28 2.47 -30.62
C TYR A 81 63.71 3.90 -30.57
N ARG A 82 64.39 4.84 -31.24
CA ARG A 82 63.86 6.17 -31.55
C ARG A 82 63.55 6.25 -33.06
N PRO A 83 62.33 6.65 -33.46
CA PRO A 83 62.02 6.82 -34.87
C PRO A 83 62.82 8.00 -35.47
N PRO A 84 63.17 7.95 -36.77
CA PRO A 84 63.70 9.13 -37.48
C PRO A 84 62.75 10.31 -37.34
N PHE A 85 63.28 11.53 -37.19
CA PHE A 85 62.49 12.74 -36.95
C PHE A 85 61.34 12.95 -37.95
N GLU A 86 61.58 12.67 -39.23
CA GLU A 86 60.61 12.76 -40.33
C GLU A 86 59.40 11.83 -40.18
N LYS A 87 59.51 10.80 -39.32
CA LYS A 87 58.43 9.85 -39.03
C LYS A 87 57.70 10.17 -37.72
N THR A 88 58.06 11.25 -37.05
CA THR A 88 57.49 11.62 -35.75
C THR A 88 56.19 12.39 -35.90
N ILE A 89 55.35 12.39 -34.87
CA ILE A 89 54.14 13.22 -34.85
C ILE A 89 54.49 14.71 -34.86
N ALA A 90 55.62 15.11 -34.25
CA ALA A 90 56.10 16.49 -34.32
C ALA A 90 56.29 16.98 -35.77
N PHE A 91 56.89 16.16 -36.62
CA PHE A 91 57.10 16.49 -38.03
C PHE A 91 55.84 16.35 -38.88
N LEU A 92 55.11 15.23 -38.74
CA LEU A 92 53.99 14.91 -39.62
C LEU A 92 52.70 15.67 -39.29
N LYS A 93 52.52 16.13 -38.04
CA LYS A 93 51.29 16.77 -37.54
C LYS A 93 51.59 17.97 -36.61
N PRO A 94 52.21 19.06 -37.12
CA PRO A 94 52.57 20.21 -36.30
C PRO A 94 51.39 20.87 -35.57
N LYS A 95 50.17 20.80 -36.13
CA LYS A 95 48.96 21.29 -35.43
C LYS A 95 48.63 20.51 -34.16
N LEU A 96 48.89 19.20 -34.12
CA LEU A 96 48.66 18.38 -32.92
C LEU A 96 49.71 18.64 -31.85
N VAL A 97 50.90 19.13 -32.22
CA VAL A 97 51.93 19.56 -31.25
C VAL A 97 51.44 20.70 -30.38
N ASN A 98 50.66 21.63 -30.95
CA ASN A 98 50.05 22.73 -30.20
C ASN A 98 49.05 22.24 -29.12
N GLU A 99 48.54 21.02 -29.28
CA GLU A 99 47.65 20.40 -28.32
C GLU A 99 48.35 19.42 -27.38
N TRP A 100 49.68 19.32 -27.42
CA TRP A 100 50.45 18.44 -26.54
C TRP A 100 50.55 19.04 -25.13
N ASN A 101 50.18 18.29 -24.09
CA ASN A 101 50.34 18.76 -22.71
C ASN A 101 51.76 18.43 -22.20
N PHE A 102 52.70 19.36 -22.39
CA PHE A 102 54.10 19.18 -21.99
C PHE A 102 54.29 18.98 -20.48
N GLU A 103 53.47 19.63 -19.64
CA GLU A 103 53.54 19.50 -18.18
C GLU A 103 53.22 18.07 -17.73
N LYS A 104 52.10 17.50 -18.23
CA LYS A 104 51.65 16.16 -17.82
C LYS A 104 52.38 15.02 -18.53
N ASN A 105 52.98 15.28 -19.69
CA ASN A 105 53.73 14.26 -20.43
C ASN A 105 55.22 14.20 -20.04
N GLY A 106 55.75 15.21 -19.36
CA GLY A 106 57.16 15.27 -18.96
C GLY A 106 58.12 15.16 -20.15
N ASP A 107 59.18 14.36 -20.02
CA ASP A 107 60.22 14.16 -21.06
C ASP A 107 59.72 13.45 -22.33
N ARG A 108 58.45 13.05 -22.37
CA ARG A 108 57.83 12.41 -23.54
C ARG A 108 57.41 13.47 -24.56
N GLY A 109 58.38 13.92 -25.35
CA GLY A 109 58.16 14.89 -26.42
C GLY A 109 57.45 14.29 -27.65
N PRO A 110 56.71 15.11 -28.43
CA PRO A 110 56.04 14.67 -29.66
C PRO A 110 57.02 14.24 -30.78
N ASP A 111 58.31 14.54 -30.64
CA ASP A 111 59.40 14.09 -31.51
C ASP A 111 59.89 12.66 -31.19
N THR A 112 59.35 12.02 -30.15
CA THR A 112 59.74 10.66 -29.75
C THR A 112 58.80 9.57 -30.26
N TYR A 113 57.63 9.94 -30.77
CA TYR A 113 56.57 9.01 -31.19
C TYR A 113 56.22 9.15 -32.67
N THR A 114 55.87 8.03 -33.30
CA THR A 114 55.26 8.05 -34.64
C THR A 114 53.76 8.36 -34.55
N GLU A 115 53.17 8.86 -35.64
CA GLU A 115 51.72 9.14 -35.69
C GLU A 115 50.84 7.88 -35.57
N GLY A 116 51.40 6.68 -35.73
CA GLY A 116 50.71 5.40 -35.57
C GLY A 116 50.78 4.82 -34.15
N SER A 117 51.33 5.56 -33.19
CA SER A 117 51.55 5.08 -31.83
C SER A 117 50.23 4.92 -31.05
N ASN A 118 50.01 3.74 -30.46
CA ASN A 118 48.89 3.49 -29.54
C ASN A 118 49.16 4.00 -28.12
N ILE A 119 50.28 4.71 -27.89
CA ILE A 119 50.60 5.28 -26.57
C ILE A 119 49.62 6.42 -26.28
N LYS A 120 49.02 6.35 -25.10
CA LYS A 120 48.19 7.42 -24.53
C LYS A 120 49.07 8.50 -23.93
N VAL A 121 48.75 9.74 -24.29
CA VAL A 121 49.41 10.95 -23.78
C VAL A 121 48.34 11.99 -23.45
N TRP A 122 48.71 12.96 -22.63
CA TRP A 122 47.86 14.09 -22.30
C TRP A 122 47.86 15.13 -23.40
N TRP A 123 46.68 15.59 -23.75
CA TRP A 123 46.40 16.66 -24.69
C TRP A 123 45.76 17.84 -23.96
N LYS A 124 45.97 19.04 -24.48
CA LYS A 124 45.40 20.30 -23.98
C LYS A 124 44.96 21.15 -25.15
N CYS A 125 43.66 21.47 -25.27
CA CYS A 125 43.19 22.33 -26.37
C CYS A 125 43.31 23.82 -26.02
N ALA A 126 43.07 24.69 -27.00
CA ALA A 126 43.13 26.14 -26.84
C ALA A 126 42.16 26.68 -25.76
N GLU A 127 41.00 26.04 -25.59
CA GLU A 127 40.02 26.36 -24.52
C GLU A 127 40.47 25.85 -23.13
N GLY A 128 41.68 25.28 -23.02
CA GLY A 128 42.26 24.82 -21.76
C GLY A 128 41.84 23.43 -21.31
N HIS A 129 40.94 22.75 -22.02
CA HIS A 129 40.53 21.38 -21.65
C HIS A 129 41.67 20.38 -21.79
N GLU A 130 41.80 19.50 -20.80
CA GLU A 130 42.84 18.48 -20.77
C GLU A 130 42.25 17.07 -20.82
N TRP A 131 42.81 16.18 -21.66
CA TRP A 131 42.36 14.79 -21.76
C TRP A 131 43.48 13.86 -22.19
N GLU A 132 43.33 12.58 -21.82
CA GLU A 132 44.21 11.52 -22.31
C GLU A 132 43.61 10.85 -23.55
N ALA A 133 44.42 10.67 -24.60
CA ALA A 133 44.06 9.91 -25.80
C ALA A 133 45.30 9.29 -26.46
N ALA A 134 45.12 8.19 -27.19
CA ALA A 134 46.20 7.58 -27.95
C ALA A 134 46.59 8.47 -29.15
N ILE A 135 47.89 8.52 -29.45
CA ILE A 135 48.43 9.34 -30.55
C ILE A 135 47.80 8.97 -31.90
N CYS A 136 47.62 7.68 -32.17
CA CYS A 136 46.98 7.18 -33.38
C CYS A 136 45.52 7.64 -33.56
N ASP A 137 44.78 7.84 -32.46
CA ASP A 137 43.36 8.20 -32.49
C ASP A 137 43.15 9.68 -32.80
N ARG A 138 44.15 10.52 -32.50
CA ARG A 138 44.13 11.97 -32.75
C ARG A 138 44.17 12.36 -34.23
N LYS A 139 44.32 11.39 -35.15
CA LYS A 139 44.19 11.63 -36.59
C LYS A 139 42.78 12.06 -37.00
N LYS A 140 41.76 11.66 -36.23
CA LYS A 140 40.33 11.87 -36.54
C LYS A 140 39.54 12.51 -35.40
N THR A 141 40.15 12.71 -34.24
CA THR A 141 39.46 13.15 -33.02
C THR A 141 39.98 14.49 -32.53
N ASN A 142 39.03 15.41 -32.32
CA ASN A 142 39.25 16.72 -31.69
C ASN A 142 39.06 16.62 -30.17
N CYS A 143 39.24 17.74 -29.47
CA CYS A 143 38.94 17.83 -28.04
C CYS A 143 37.51 17.34 -27.73
N PRO A 144 37.35 16.31 -26.87
CA PRO A 144 36.05 15.70 -26.60
C PRO A 144 35.11 16.63 -25.82
N TYR A 145 35.63 17.65 -25.13
CA TYR A 145 34.82 18.63 -24.42
C TYR A 145 34.29 19.71 -25.38
N CYS A 146 35.15 20.22 -26.27
CA CYS A 146 34.75 21.20 -27.30
C CYS A 146 33.74 20.60 -28.29
N SER A 147 33.89 19.32 -28.63
CA SER A 147 32.95 18.60 -29.51
C SER A 147 31.66 18.13 -28.81
N GLY A 148 31.51 18.38 -27.51
CA GLY A 148 30.34 17.97 -26.73
C GLY A 148 30.24 16.47 -26.43
N GLN A 149 31.29 15.69 -26.72
CA GLN A 149 31.37 14.26 -26.38
C GLN A 149 31.62 14.02 -24.89
N ARG A 150 32.16 15.00 -24.16
CA ARG A 150 32.37 14.98 -22.71
C ARG A 150 31.87 16.28 -22.08
N VAL A 151 31.41 16.18 -20.83
CA VAL A 151 30.99 17.33 -20.01
C VAL A 151 32.22 18.13 -19.61
N SER A 152 32.26 19.43 -19.97
CA SER A 152 33.26 20.36 -19.45
C SER A 152 32.91 20.78 -18.03
N ARG A 153 33.93 21.01 -17.20
CA ARG A 153 33.73 21.32 -15.78
C ARG A 153 32.86 22.55 -15.60
N GLU A 154 33.07 23.58 -16.41
CA GLU A 154 32.41 24.89 -16.37
C GLU A 154 30.91 24.80 -16.75
N LYS A 155 30.54 23.83 -17.59
CA LYS A 155 29.16 23.64 -18.07
C LYS A 155 28.43 22.50 -17.37
N SER A 156 29.07 21.87 -16.39
CA SER A 156 28.49 20.77 -15.64
C SER A 156 27.35 21.22 -14.72
N PHE A 157 26.50 20.27 -14.34
CA PHE A 157 25.44 20.43 -13.37
C PHE A 157 25.97 20.98 -12.04
N GLY A 158 27.07 20.40 -11.53
CA GLY A 158 27.67 20.87 -10.28
C GLY A 158 28.20 22.30 -10.33
N SER A 159 28.73 22.76 -11.47
CA SER A 159 29.23 24.13 -11.60
C SER A 159 28.12 25.16 -11.83
N LEU A 160 27.09 24.80 -12.62
CA LEU A 160 26.01 25.72 -12.96
C LEU A 160 24.89 25.77 -11.91
N HIS A 161 24.77 24.75 -11.05
CA HIS A 161 23.77 24.67 -9.99
C HIS A 161 24.37 24.28 -8.63
N PRO A 162 25.31 25.07 -8.08
CA PRO A 162 26.01 24.74 -6.84
C PRO A 162 25.09 24.61 -5.63
N GLN A 163 23.96 25.31 -5.61
CA GLN A 163 22.95 25.21 -4.55
C GLN A 163 22.34 23.82 -4.44
N LEU A 164 22.28 23.05 -5.54
CA LEU A 164 21.71 21.70 -5.56
C LEU A 164 22.71 20.64 -5.07
N LEU A 165 23.98 21.01 -4.83
CA LEU A 165 24.99 20.10 -4.29
C LEU A 165 24.76 19.76 -2.82
N GLN A 166 24.08 20.65 -2.08
CA GLN A 166 23.69 20.38 -0.68
C GLN A 166 22.72 19.19 -0.60
N GLU A 167 21.94 18.98 -1.67
CA GLU A 167 21.02 17.85 -1.77
C GLU A 167 21.64 16.64 -2.50
N TRP A 168 22.91 16.67 -2.90
CA TRP A 168 23.54 15.54 -3.61
C TRP A 168 23.78 14.38 -2.64
N HIS A 169 23.29 13.19 -2.97
CA HIS A 169 23.44 12.05 -2.07
C HIS A 169 24.92 11.62 -1.96
N PRO A 170 25.47 11.43 -0.74
CA PRO A 170 26.89 11.17 -0.53
C PRO A 170 27.35 9.81 -1.09
N GLU A 171 26.52 8.77 -0.99
CA GLU A 171 26.94 7.39 -1.31
C GLU A 171 26.26 6.75 -2.52
N LYS A 172 24.97 7.04 -2.78
CA LYS A 172 24.16 6.31 -3.78
C LYS A 172 24.43 6.65 -5.24
N ASN A 173 25.32 7.61 -5.53
CA ASN A 173 25.67 8.00 -6.90
C ASN A 173 26.81 7.16 -7.51
N MET A 174 27.20 6.04 -6.91
CA MET A 174 28.15 5.06 -7.46
C MET A 174 29.49 5.68 -7.91
N GLY A 175 30.01 6.63 -7.14
CA GLY A 175 31.26 7.34 -7.44
C GLY A 175 31.16 8.42 -8.52
N LYS A 176 29.98 8.65 -9.12
CA LYS A 176 29.75 9.80 -9.99
C LYS A 176 29.60 11.07 -9.18
N SER A 177 30.18 12.14 -9.69
CA SER A 177 30.06 13.48 -9.15
C SER A 177 29.00 14.29 -9.90
N ALA A 178 28.44 15.30 -9.24
CA ALA A 178 27.57 16.29 -9.89
C ALA A 178 28.26 17.00 -11.08
N PHE A 179 29.60 17.02 -11.13
CA PHE A 179 30.37 17.59 -12.23
C PHE A 179 30.42 16.70 -13.49
N ASP A 180 29.98 15.44 -13.41
CA ASP A 180 29.97 14.50 -14.54
C ASP A 180 28.73 14.63 -15.43
N PHE A 181 27.76 15.46 -15.04
CA PHE A 181 26.46 15.58 -15.70
C PHE A 181 26.26 16.96 -16.34
N MET A 182 25.54 17.01 -17.45
CA MET A 182 24.99 18.27 -17.98
C MET A 182 23.67 18.63 -17.25
N PRO A 183 23.36 19.91 -17.00
CA PRO A 183 22.13 20.33 -16.32
C PRO A 183 20.81 19.84 -16.94
N ASN A 184 20.78 19.60 -18.25
CA ASN A 184 19.59 19.21 -19.01
C ASN A 184 19.52 17.71 -19.31
N THR A 185 20.39 16.89 -18.70
CA THR A 185 20.42 15.46 -18.98
C THR A 185 19.21 14.72 -18.40
N HIS A 186 18.76 13.70 -19.11
CA HIS A 186 17.79 12.71 -18.64
C HIS A 186 18.44 11.56 -17.86
N GLN A 187 19.68 11.73 -17.40
CA GLN A 187 20.26 10.82 -16.42
C GLN A 187 19.67 11.09 -15.03
N LYS A 188 19.53 10.02 -14.25
CA LYS A 188 19.10 10.09 -12.86
C LYS A 188 20.29 10.15 -11.92
N ALA A 189 20.09 10.79 -10.78
CA ALA A 189 20.99 10.81 -9.65
C ALA A 189 20.18 10.71 -8.34
N TRP A 190 20.85 10.26 -7.29
CA TRP A 190 20.31 10.23 -5.94
C TRP A 190 20.55 11.56 -5.23
N PHE A 191 19.52 11.98 -4.51
CA PHE A 191 19.48 13.20 -3.69
C PHE A 191 19.08 12.86 -2.25
N LEU A 192 19.48 13.71 -1.31
CA LEU A 192 19.19 13.64 0.12
C LEU A 192 18.87 15.06 0.62
N CYS A 193 17.69 15.28 1.20
CA CYS A 193 17.33 16.61 1.72
C CYS A 193 17.60 16.74 3.23
N GLU A 194 17.45 17.95 3.77
CA GLU A 194 17.65 18.26 5.19
C GLU A 194 16.73 17.47 6.15
N ASN A 195 15.57 17.03 5.67
CA ASN A 195 14.65 16.16 6.42
C ASN A 195 15.01 14.66 6.29
N ASN A 196 16.23 14.33 5.86
CA ASN A 196 16.74 12.98 5.65
C ASN A 196 15.95 12.12 4.65
N HIS A 197 15.19 12.73 3.75
CA HIS A 197 14.55 11.97 2.68
C HIS A 197 15.52 11.72 1.54
N GLU A 198 15.65 10.47 1.13
CA GLU A 198 16.45 10.06 -0.01
C GLU A 198 15.57 9.80 -1.23
N TRP A 199 15.91 10.36 -2.39
CA TRP A 199 15.17 10.06 -3.62
C TRP A 199 16.05 10.08 -4.87
N GLU A 200 15.67 9.26 -5.83
CA GLU A 200 16.23 9.28 -7.18
C GLU A 200 15.41 10.25 -8.07
N ALA A 201 16.09 11.15 -8.78
CA ALA A 201 15.46 12.06 -9.73
C ALA A 201 16.31 12.30 -10.97
N TYR A 202 15.65 12.64 -12.07
CA TYR A 202 16.34 13.15 -13.26
C TYR A 202 17.01 14.50 -12.96
N ILE A 203 18.27 14.68 -13.38
CA ILE A 203 19.01 15.94 -13.22
C ILE A 203 18.22 17.13 -13.80
N PHE A 204 17.65 16.98 -15.00
CA PHE A 204 16.87 18.07 -15.61
C PHE A 204 15.65 18.51 -14.79
N ASN A 205 15.03 17.60 -14.01
CA ASN A 205 13.88 17.96 -13.17
C ASN A 205 14.34 18.80 -11.97
N ARG A 206 15.52 18.48 -11.43
CA ARG A 206 16.14 19.22 -10.33
C ARG A 206 16.53 20.62 -10.75
N THR A 207 17.09 20.78 -11.94
CA THR A 207 17.43 22.11 -12.50
C THR A 207 16.20 22.95 -12.84
N LYS A 208 15.03 22.32 -13.06
CA LYS A 208 13.71 22.99 -13.18
C LYS A 208 13.05 23.35 -11.85
N GLY A 209 13.71 23.10 -10.71
CA GLY A 209 13.19 23.45 -9.39
C GLY A 209 12.27 22.40 -8.75
N LYS A 210 12.19 21.17 -9.29
CA LYS A 210 11.42 20.10 -8.62
C LYS A 210 12.17 19.58 -7.41
N GLY A 211 11.66 19.93 -6.23
CA GLY A 211 12.17 19.61 -4.89
C GLY A 211 12.07 18.14 -4.46
N CYS A 212 12.28 17.90 -3.17
CA CYS A 212 12.05 16.61 -2.53
C CYS A 212 10.55 16.20 -2.65
N PRO A 213 10.23 15.01 -3.18
CA PRO A 213 8.85 14.57 -3.36
C PRO A 213 8.13 14.24 -2.04
N PHE A 214 8.89 13.94 -0.99
CA PHE A 214 8.35 13.67 0.36
C PHE A 214 7.93 14.98 1.04
N CYS A 215 8.81 16.00 1.06
CA CYS A 215 8.51 17.31 1.63
C CYS A 215 7.35 18.03 0.92
N SER A 216 7.24 17.87 -0.41
CA SER A 216 6.11 18.41 -1.18
C SER A 216 4.82 17.60 -1.05
N GLY A 217 4.85 16.47 -0.33
CA GLY A 217 3.70 15.62 -0.10
C GLY A 217 3.27 14.79 -1.31
N HIS A 218 4.08 14.67 -2.35
CA HIS A 218 3.80 13.81 -3.50
C HIS A 218 4.14 12.34 -3.25
N LYS A 219 5.13 12.04 -2.41
CA LYS A 219 5.41 10.70 -1.87
C LYS A 219 4.99 10.61 -0.40
N ALA A 220 4.64 9.40 0.03
CA ALA A 220 4.35 9.11 1.43
C ALA A 220 5.64 9.07 2.26
N THR A 221 5.54 9.51 3.51
CA THR A 221 6.50 9.23 4.58
C THR A 221 5.91 8.21 5.55
N ASP A 222 6.69 7.75 6.52
CA ASP A 222 6.23 6.81 7.55
C ASP A 222 5.00 7.31 8.31
N GLU A 223 4.89 8.63 8.56
CA GLU A 223 3.76 9.25 9.27
C GLU A 223 2.55 9.55 8.37
N THR A 224 2.76 9.65 7.06
CA THR A 224 1.72 10.05 6.10
C THR A 224 1.30 8.94 5.15
N SER A 225 1.81 7.73 5.38
CA SER A 225 1.52 6.55 4.56
C SER A 225 0.14 5.97 4.83
N LEU A 226 -0.29 5.08 3.95
CA LEU A 226 -1.51 4.30 4.11
C LEU A 226 -1.45 3.46 5.38
N LEU A 227 -0.29 2.89 5.69
CA LEU A 227 -0.10 2.07 6.90
C LEU A 227 -0.32 2.89 8.17
N ALA A 228 0.26 4.10 8.25
CA ALA A 228 0.06 4.95 9.41
C ALA A 228 -1.39 5.44 9.55
N ALA A 229 -2.06 5.74 8.43
CA ALA A 229 -3.43 6.25 8.45
C ALA A 229 -4.50 5.17 8.63
N ASN A 230 -4.29 3.97 8.10
CA ASN A 230 -5.28 2.89 8.14
C ASN A 230 -4.60 1.49 8.18
N PRO A 231 -4.04 1.08 9.33
CA PRO A 231 -3.38 -0.21 9.49
C PRO A 231 -4.29 -1.41 9.18
N GLN A 232 -5.56 -1.34 9.57
CA GLN A 232 -6.53 -2.43 9.35
C GLN A 232 -6.76 -2.69 7.86
N LEU A 233 -6.87 -1.63 7.05
CA LEU A 233 -7.01 -1.80 5.60
C LEU A 233 -5.77 -2.46 4.99
N CYS A 234 -4.58 -2.22 5.54
CA CYS A 234 -3.35 -2.83 5.07
C CYS A 234 -3.29 -4.35 5.31
N GLU A 235 -4.10 -4.90 6.22
CA GLU A 235 -4.24 -6.35 6.38
C GLU A 235 -4.83 -7.02 5.13
N GLU A 236 -5.60 -6.27 4.34
CA GLU A 236 -6.12 -6.75 3.06
C GLU A 236 -5.13 -6.56 1.89
N TRP A 237 -3.90 -6.10 2.13
CA TRP A 237 -2.91 -5.90 1.08
C TRP A 237 -2.40 -7.24 0.54
N ASN A 238 -2.51 -7.45 -0.77
CA ASN A 238 -2.03 -8.68 -1.39
C ASN A 238 -0.54 -8.57 -1.76
N SER A 239 0.34 -8.84 -0.79
CA SER A 239 1.80 -8.73 -0.98
C SER A 239 2.34 -9.61 -2.12
N GLU A 240 1.76 -10.78 -2.34
CA GLU A 240 2.18 -11.70 -3.41
C GLU A 240 1.96 -11.09 -4.81
N LYS A 241 0.79 -10.49 -5.04
CA LYS A 241 0.46 -9.88 -6.34
C LYS A 241 1.01 -8.47 -6.52
N ASN A 242 1.31 -7.77 -5.42
CA ASN A 242 1.84 -6.40 -5.46
C ASN A 242 3.37 -6.34 -5.59
N GLY A 243 4.08 -7.44 -5.40
CA GLY A 243 5.54 -7.50 -5.52
C GLY A 243 6.22 -6.58 -4.49
N ASP A 244 7.13 -5.72 -4.94
CA ASP A 244 7.90 -4.82 -4.08
C ASP A 244 7.09 -3.65 -3.50
N LYS A 245 5.84 -3.45 -3.96
CA LYS A 245 4.98 -2.37 -3.46
C LYS A 245 4.49 -2.69 -2.05
N ILE A 246 4.84 -1.85 -1.08
CA ILE A 246 4.34 -1.96 0.30
C ILE A 246 3.41 -0.81 0.64
N PRO A 247 2.46 -0.98 1.58
CA PRO A 247 1.52 0.08 1.96
C PRO A 247 2.21 1.40 2.38
N ASN A 248 3.42 1.32 2.92
CA ASN A 248 4.17 2.48 3.40
C ASN A 248 4.60 3.43 2.27
N ASP A 249 4.68 2.95 1.04
CA ASP A 249 5.09 3.76 -0.12
C ASP A 249 3.98 4.71 -0.59
N PHE A 250 2.73 4.48 -0.17
CA PHE A 250 1.54 5.12 -0.73
C PHE A 250 0.81 5.95 0.30
N LYS A 251 0.19 7.04 -0.16
CA LYS A 251 -0.73 7.86 0.65
C LYS A 251 -2.14 7.27 0.65
N PRO A 252 -2.97 7.56 1.67
CA PRO A 252 -4.32 7.00 1.79
C PRO A 252 -5.26 7.33 0.63
N PHE A 253 -5.08 8.50 0.00
CA PHE A 253 -5.89 8.95 -1.14
C PHE A 253 -5.17 8.77 -2.49
N SER A 254 -4.20 7.86 -2.56
CA SER A 254 -3.52 7.55 -3.82
C SER A 254 -4.48 6.90 -4.82
N ASN A 255 -4.42 7.32 -6.09
CA ASN A 255 -5.14 6.66 -7.18
C ASN A 255 -4.40 5.42 -7.73
N GLU A 256 -3.27 5.06 -7.13
CA GLU A 256 -2.56 3.84 -7.49
C GLU A 256 -3.46 2.62 -7.28
N LYS A 257 -3.53 1.76 -8.30
CA LYS A 257 -4.24 0.49 -8.23
C LYS A 257 -3.30 -0.60 -7.73
N VAL A 258 -3.77 -1.33 -6.73
CA VAL A 258 -3.05 -2.45 -6.13
C VAL A 258 -4.03 -3.60 -5.93
N TRP A 259 -3.48 -4.80 -5.78
CA TRP A 259 -4.23 -5.99 -5.45
C TRP A 259 -4.55 -6.05 -3.97
N TRP A 260 -5.78 -6.44 -3.69
CA TRP A 260 -6.31 -6.66 -2.35
C TRP A 260 -6.73 -8.12 -2.22
N ARG A 261 -6.71 -8.64 -0.99
CA ARG A 261 -7.20 -9.96 -0.62
C ARG A 261 -8.03 -9.81 0.64
N CYS A 262 -9.32 -10.12 0.59
CA CYS A 262 -10.15 -10.11 1.81
C CYS A 262 -9.97 -11.40 2.61
N SER A 263 -10.50 -11.46 3.82
CA SER A 263 -10.36 -12.65 4.68
C SER A 263 -11.04 -13.91 4.14
N LYS A 264 -12.05 -13.81 3.27
CA LYS A 264 -12.60 -14.96 2.52
C LYS A 264 -11.71 -15.44 1.37
N GLY A 265 -10.56 -14.79 1.15
CA GLY A 265 -9.62 -15.13 0.09
C GLY A 265 -9.96 -14.58 -1.29
N HIS A 266 -11.01 -13.76 -1.43
CA HIS A 266 -11.28 -13.08 -2.71
C HIS A 266 -10.19 -12.07 -3.00
N GLU A 267 -9.74 -12.03 -4.25
CA GLU A 267 -8.67 -11.13 -4.69
C GLU A 267 -9.17 -10.20 -5.79
N TRP A 268 -8.91 -8.91 -5.65
CA TRP A 268 -9.32 -7.92 -6.66
C TRP A 268 -8.36 -6.75 -6.72
N GLU A 269 -8.35 -6.07 -7.86
CA GLU A 269 -7.59 -4.84 -8.04
C GLU A 269 -8.49 -3.62 -7.79
N ALA A 270 -8.01 -2.68 -6.98
CA ALA A 270 -8.71 -1.41 -6.73
C ALA A 270 -7.73 -0.28 -6.37
N ALA A 271 -8.15 0.96 -6.62
CA ALA A 271 -7.41 2.14 -6.21
C ALA A 271 -7.37 2.26 -4.67
N ILE A 272 -6.22 2.66 -4.13
CA ILE A 272 -6.03 2.86 -2.68
C ILE A 272 -7.04 3.85 -2.11
N SER A 273 -7.26 4.99 -2.79
CA SER A 273 -8.27 5.99 -2.42
C SER A 273 -9.67 5.40 -2.25
N SER A 274 -10.11 4.60 -3.20
CA SER A 274 -11.42 3.94 -3.18
C SER A 274 -11.57 3.00 -1.98
N ARG A 275 -10.52 2.25 -1.66
CA ARG A 275 -10.50 1.34 -0.51
C ARG A 275 -10.48 2.10 0.82
N HIS A 276 -9.70 3.17 0.89
CA HIS A 276 -9.62 4.06 2.03
C HIS A 276 -10.95 4.77 2.30
N ASP A 277 -11.68 5.15 1.25
CA ASP A 277 -13.05 5.71 1.31
C ASP A 277 -14.12 4.70 1.74
N GLY A 278 -13.76 3.45 2.03
CA GLY A 278 -14.69 2.46 2.58
C GLY A 278 -15.33 1.53 1.54
N ARG A 279 -14.86 1.50 0.28
CA ARG A 279 -15.28 0.44 -0.66
C ARG A 279 -14.56 -0.87 -0.34
N GLY A 280 -15.30 -1.97 -0.27
CA GLY A 280 -14.82 -3.29 0.14
C GLY A 280 -14.65 -4.26 -1.02
N CYS A 281 -14.57 -5.56 -0.70
CA CYS A 281 -14.54 -6.63 -1.68
C CYS A 281 -15.82 -6.65 -2.54
N PRO A 282 -15.71 -6.60 -3.88
CA PRO A 282 -16.88 -6.62 -4.77
C PRO A 282 -17.63 -7.96 -4.73
N ASP A 283 -16.92 -9.07 -4.52
CA ASP A 283 -17.55 -10.41 -4.43
C ASP A 283 -18.35 -10.57 -3.13
N CYS A 284 -17.79 -10.12 -2.00
CA CYS A 284 -18.54 -10.07 -0.74
C CYS A 284 -19.77 -9.17 -0.85
N SER A 285 -19.65 -8.02 -1.52
CA SER A 285 -20.78 -7.12 -1.76
C SER A 285 -21.85 -7.71 -2.69
N ARG A 286 -21.47 -8.54 -3.67
CA ARG A 286 -22.43 -9.24 -4.54
C ARG A 286 -23.16 -10.36 -3.79
N ASN A 287 -22.48 -11.04 -2.87
CA ASN A 287 -23.07 -12.10 -2.05
C ASN A 287 -23.94 -11.57 -0.88
N SER A 288 -23.95 -10.26 -0.65
CA SER A 288 -24.84 -9.58 0.31
C SER A 288 -26.01 -8.85 -0.39
N GLN A 289 -26.34 -9.22 -1.63
CA GLN A 289 -27.30 -8.50 -2.49
C GLN A 289 -28.77 -8.53 -2.06
N THR A 290 -29.14 -9.29 -1.02
CA THR A 290 -30.51 -9.27 -0.54
C THR A 290 -30.73 -8.15 0.46
N SER A 291 -31.85 -7.43 0.34
CA SER A 291 -32.17 -6.36 1.27
C SER A 291 -32.72 -6.92 2.60
N PHE A 292 -32.59 -6.17 3.70
CA PHE A 292 -33.20 -6.56 4.97
C PHE A 292 -34.73 -6.83 4.85
N PRO A 293 -35.50 -6.00 4.12
CA PRO A 293 -36.90 -6.30 3.82
C PRO A 293 -37.15 -7.66 3.15
N GLU A 294 -36.40 -8.00 2.10
CA GLU A 294 -36.50 -9.33 1.44
C GLU A 294 -36.24 -10.46 2.44
N GLN A 295 -35.18 -10.33 3.25
CA GLN A 295 -34.83 -11.33 4.25
C GLN A 295 -35.88 -11.45 5.36
N ALA A 296 -36.55 -10.35 5.71
CA ALA A 296 -37.63 -10.35 6.67
C ALA A 296 -38.88 -11.06 6.10
N ILE A 297 -39.28 -10.75 4.87
CA ILE A 297 -40.40 -11.44 4.22
C ILE A 297 -40.07 -12.94 4.12
N PHE A 298 -38.88 -13.28 3.63
CA PHE A 298 -38.40 -14.67 3.53
C PHE A 298 -38.46 -15.40 4.87
N PHE A 299 -38.00 -14.76 5.95
CA PHE A 299 -38.03 -15.32 7.31
C PHE A 299 -39.44 -15.71 7.76
N TYR A 300 -40.43 -14.83 7.57
CA TYR A 300 -41.80 -15.12 7.98
C TYR A 300 -42.50 -16.10 7.02
N MET A 301 -42.20 -16.03 5.72
CA MET A 301 -42.67 -17.03 4.76
C MET A 301 -42.19 -18.43 5.12
N LYS A 302 -40.93 -18.58 5.53
CA LYS A 302 -40.38 -19.87 6.02
C LYS A 302 -41.08 -20.44 7.25
N LYS A 303 -41.70 -19.61 8.09
CA LYS A 303 -42.47 -20.08 9.24
C LYS A 303 -43.77 -20.78 8.82
N LEU A 304 -44.35 -20.39 7.69
CA LEU A 304 -45.53 -21.04 7.10
C LEU A 304 -45.16 -22.17 6.14
N PHE A 305 -44.12 -21.93 5.35
CA PHE A 305 -43.69 -22.76 4.23
C PHE A 305 -42.19 -23.04 4.37
N PRO A 306 -41.78 -24.07 5.13
CA PRO A 306 -40.37 -24.38 5.36
C PRO A 306 -39.54 -24.59 4.08
N GLU A 307 -40.20 -24.96 2.97
CA GLU A 307 -39.64 -25.12 1.63
C GLU A 307 -39.36 -23.81 0.90
N THR A 308 -39.73 -22.65 1.45
CA THR A 308 -39.50 -21.34 0.81
C THR A 308 -38.02 -21.19 0.45
N GLU A 309 -37.75 -20.79 -0.78
CA GLU A 309 -36.41 -20.49 -1.30
C GLU A 309 -36.23 -18.98 -1.50
N ASN A 310 -35.00 -18.51 -1.32
CA ASN A 310 -34.60 -17.13 -1.59
C ASN A 310 -33.76 -17.10 -2.87
N ARG A 311 -33.94 -16.08 -3.72
CA ARG A 311 -33.21 -15.92 -4.98
C ARG A 311 -33.31 -17.15 -5.89
N LYS A 312 -34.52 -17.70 -6.03
CA LYS A 312 -34.77 -18.88 -6.85
C LYS A 312 -34.53 -18.54 -8.32
N LYS A 313 -33.58 -19.23 -8.94
CA LYS A 313 -33.42 -19.20 -10.41
C LYS A 313 -34.56 -19.97 -11.04
N LEU A 314 -35.19 -19.36 -12.03
CA LEU A 314 -36.26 -19.96 -12.81
C LEU A 314 -35.83 -19.96 -14.27
N ASP A 315 -35.80 -21.13 -14.90
CA ASP A 315 -35.14 -21.32 -16.21
C ASP A 315 -35.73 -20.47 -17.35
N PHE A 316 -37.01 -20.09 -17.24
CA PHE A 316 -37.69 -19.25 -18.21
C PHE A 316 -37.37 -17.74 -18.04
N LEU A 317 -36.69 -17.35 -16.96
CA LEU A 317 -36.23 -15.97 -16.76
C LEU A 317 -34.88 -15.75 -17.45
N ALA A 318 -34.82 -14.78 -18.36
CA ALA A 318 -33.60 -14.45 -19.09
C ALA A 318 -32.50 -13.88 -18.17
N ASN A 319 -31.23 -13.97 -18.63
CA ASN A 319 -30.07 -13.31 -18.01
C ASN A 319 -29.79 -13.69 -16.55
N ASN A 320 -30.00 -14.96 -16.16
CA ASN A 320 -29.89 -15.41 -14.76
C ASN A 320 -30.77 -14.61 -13.79
N ALA A 321 -31.91 -14.08 -14.25
CA ALA A 321 -32.85 -13.43 -13.35
C ALA A 321 -33.45 -14.44 -12.37
N GLU A 322 -33.73 -13.97 -11.16
CA GLU A 322 -34.12 -14.76 -9.99
C GLU A 322 -35.44 -14.22 -9.45
N ALA A 323 -36.26 -15.06 -8.83
CA ALA A 323 -37.35 -14.62 -7.96
C ALA A 323 -36.78 -14.34 -6.56
N ASP A 324 -37.08 -13.18 -5.97
CA ASP A 324 -36.48 -12.82 -4.67
C ASP A 324 -36.86 -13.84 -3.58
N ILE A 325 -38.12 -14.27 -3.59
CA ILE A 325 -38.66 -15.30 -2.71
C ILE A 325 -39.59 -16.20 -3.53
N PHE A 326 -39.48 -17.51 -3.36
CA PHE A 326 -40.30 -18.49 -4.06
C PHE A 326 -40.84 -19.56 -3.12
N VAL A 327 -42.13 -19.88 -3.26
CA VAL A 327 -42.83 -20.94 -2.52
C VAL A 327 -43.33 -21.97 -3.53
N ASP A 328 -42.59 -23.08 -3.67
CA ASP A 328 -42.87 -24.12 -4.66
C ASP A 328 -44.28 -24.71 -4.53
N SER A 329 -44.74 -24.97 -3.30
CA SER A 329 -46.04 -25.60 -3.03
C SER A 329 -47.24 -24.79 -3.54
N LEU A 330 -47.06 -23.47 -3.71
CA LEU A 330 -48.10 -22.55 -4.16
C LEU A 330 -47.87 -22.04 -5.58
N SER A 331 -46.77 -22.42 -6.24
CA SER A 331 -46.27 -21.77 -7.45
C SER A 331 -46.30 -20.24 -7.32
N LEU A 332 -45.76 -19.73 -6.21
CA LEU A 332 -45.85 -18.32 -5.81
C LEU A 332 -44.45 -17.69 -5.76
N ALA A 333 -44.29 -16.58 -6.47
CA ALA A 333 -43.14 -15.69 -6.34
C ALA A 333 -43.52 -14.41 -5.58
N ILE A 334 -42.60 -13.89 -4.78
CA ILE A 334 -42.69 -12.57 -4.17
C ILE A 334 -41.47 -11.76 -4.61
N GLU A 335 -41.73 -10.60 -5.21
CA GLU A 335 -40.72 -9.62 -5.61
C GLU A 335 -40.74 -8.43 -4.67
N TYR A 336 -39.57 -7.98 -4.24
CA TYR A 336 -39.40 -6.79 -3.44
C TYR A 336 -38.66 -5.72 -4.23
N ASP A 337 -39.41 -4.73 -4.72
CA ASP A 337 -38.88 -3.68 -5.56
C ASP A 337 -38.50 -2.46 -4.70
N GLY A 338 -37.20 -2.22 -4.54
CA GLY A 338 -36.68 -1.03 -3.86
C GLY A 338 -36.91 0.25 -4.65
N TYR A 339 -37.09 1.40 -3.97
CA TYR A 339 -37.39 2.69 -4.65
C TYR A 339 -36.28 3.18 -5.59
N HIS A 340 -35.09 2.57 -5.56
CA HIS A 340 -33.98 2.89 -6.46
C HIS A 340 -34.18 2.36 -7.89
N HIS A 341 -35.15 1.48 -8.12
CA HIS A 341 -35.44 0.86 -9.42
C HIS A 341 -36.49 1.64 -10.25
N MET A 342 -36.60 2.97 -10.07
CA MET A 342 -37.59 3.83 -10.74
C MET A 342 -37.57 3.75 -12.27
N ASN A 343 -36.45 3.38 -12.88
CA ASN A 343 -36.28 3.31 -14.33
C ASN A 343 -36.41 1.89 -14.89
N GLU A 344 -36.86 0.91 -14.08
CA GLU A 344 -36.91 -0.50 -14.45
C GLU A 344 -38.33 -1.01 -14.79
N LEU A 345 -39.29 -0.11 -15.05
CA LEU A 345 -40.70 -0.48 -15.32
C LEU A 345 -40.85 -1.52 -16.43
N GLU A 346 -40.18 -1.35 -17.57
CA GLU A 346 -40.26 -2.31 -18.69
C GLU A 346 -39.72 -3.70 -18.31
N ARG A 347 -38.65 -3.74 -17.49
CA ARG A 347 -38.08 -4.98 -16.97
C ARG A 347 -39.06 -5.67 -16.02
N ASP A 348 -39.70 -4.88 -15.17
CA ASP A 348 -40.69 -5.33 -14.20
C ASP A 348 -41.93 -5.92 -14.88
N GLU A 349 -42.49 -5.22 -15.86
CA GLU A 349 -43.64 -5.66 -16.66
C GLU A 349 -43.33 -6.95 -17.41
N ARG A 350 -42.15 -7.04 -18.03
CA ARG A 350 -41.70 -8.25 -18.71
C ARG A 350 -41.59 -9.43 -17.74
N LYS A 351 -41.08 -9.21 -16.54
CA LYS A 351 -40.99 -10.27 -15.51
C LYS A 351 -42.38 -10.72 -15.05
N ASN A 352 -43.32 -9.78 -14.85
CA ASN A 352 -44.71 -10.11 -14.55
C ASN A 352 -45.34 -10.99 -15.64
N ALA A 353 -45.17 -10.63 -16.91
CA ALA A 353 -45.70 -11.39 -18.03
C ALA A 353 -45.13 -12.82 -18.07
N LEU A 354 -43.81 -12.98 -17.91
CA LEU A 354 -43.16 -14.28 -17.88
C LEU A 354 -43.64 -15.17 -16.72
N MET A 355 -43.82 -14.61 -15.52
CA MET A 355 -44.36 -15.36 -14.38
C MET A 355 -45.78 -15.85 -14.69
N LYS A 356 -46.63 -14.97 -15.23
CA LYS A 356 -48.00 -15.31 -15.62
C LYS A 356 -48.06 -16.38 -16.70
N GLU A 357 -47.25 -16.27 -17.76
CA GLU A 357 -47.15 -17.25 -18.85
C GLU A 357 -46.75 -18.65 -18.35
N ASN A 358 -46.00 -18.71 -17.25
CA ASN A 358 -45.56 -19.96 -16.62
C ASN A 358 -46.42 -20.37 -15.42
N ASN A 359 -47.62 -19.79 -15.27
CA ASN A 359 -48.58 -20.08 -14.19
C ASN A 359 -48.04 -19.86 -12.76
N ILE A 360 -47.09 -18.93 -12.61
CA ILE A 360 -46.58 -18.51 -11.32
C ILE A 360 -47.35 -17.29 -10.85
N GLN A 361 -47.95 -17.40 -9.68
CA GLN A 361 -48.57 -16.27 -9.01
C GLN A 361 -47.50 -15.31 -8.51
N LEU A 362 -47.79 -14.01 -8.59
CA LEU A 362 -46.82 -12.99 -8.24
C LEU A 362 -47.42 -12.01 -7.22
N ILE A 363 -46.74 -11.88 -6.09
CA ILE A 363 -46.93 -10.76 -5.17
C ILE A 363 -45.78 -9.78 -5.38
N ARG A 364 -46.08 -8.50 -5.47
CA ARG A 364 -45.09 -7.47 -5.75
C ARG A 364 -45.13 -6.39 -4.70
N VAL A 365 -44.07 -6.31 -3.90
CA VAL A 365 -43.91 -5.30 -2.86
C VAL A 365 -43.16 -4.10 -3.44
N ARG A 366 -43.85 -2.98 -3.59
CA ARG A 366 -43.32 -1.73 -4.15
C ARG A 366 -42.93 -0.79 -3.01
N GLN A 367 -41.64 -0.61 -2.79
CA GLN A 367 -41.13 0.31 -1.77
C GLN A 367 -41.25 1.77 -2.21
N PHE A 368 -41.59 2.66 -1.27
CA PHE A 368 -41.52 4.11 -1.45
C PHE A 368 -40.89 4.83 -0.25
N VAL A 369 -40.40 6.06 -0.48
CA VAL A 369 -39.78 6.92 0.54
C VAL A 369 -40.34 8.34 0.40
N GLY A 370 -41.27 8.73 1.28
CA GLY A 370 -41.98 10.02 1.13
C GLY A 370 -42.72 10.06 -0.20
N ASP A 371 -42.51 11.11 -1.01
CA ASP A 371 -43.16 11.26 -2.32
C ASP A 371 -42.48 10.44 -3.44
N ARG A 372 -41.38 9.75 -3.15
CA ARG A 372 -40.64 8.92 -4.11
C ARG A 372 -41.28 7.54 -4.23
N LYS A 373 -42.24 7.40 -5.15
CA LYS A 373 -42.91 6.14 -5.48
C LYS A 373 -42.35 5.52 -6.76
N LEU A 374 -42.35 4.20 -6.81
CA LEU A 374 -42.09 3.46 -8.05
C LEU A 374 -43.25 3.68 -9.05
N PRO A 375 -42.99 3.60 -10.37
CA PRO A 375 -44.05 3.67 -11.36
C PRO A 375 -45.12 2.59 -11.13
N ILE A 376 -46.37 2.95 -11.39
CA ILE A 376 -47.50 2.02 -11.35
C ILE A 376 -47.35 1.05 -12.52
N ILE A 377 -47.50 -0.24 -12.25
CA ILE A 377 -47.64 -1.25 -13.30
C ILE A 377 -49.13 -1.35 -13.62
N GLU A 378 -49.51 -0.88 -14.80
CA GLU A 378 -50.87 -1.03 -15.30
C GLU A 378 -51.06 -2.47 -15.85
N ASN A 379 -52.21 -3.11 -15.57
CA ASN A 379 -52.57 -4.43 -16.10
C ASN A 379 -51.69 -5.63 -15.68
N SER A 380 -51.29 -5.71 -14.41
CA SER A 380 -50.68 -6.93 -13.87
C SER A 380 -51.68 -7.81 -13.12
N ASP A 381 -51.72 -9.10 -13.42
CA ASP A 381 -52.40 -10.11 -12.57
C ASP A 381 -51.68 -10.31 -11.21
N SER A 382 -50.59 -9.56 -10.95
CA SER A 382 -49.87 -9.59 -9.67
C SER A 382 -50.62 -8.83 -8.58
N PHE A 383 -50.57 -9.37 -7.36
CA PHE A 383 -51.04 -8.66 -6.17
C PHE A 383 -49.97 -7.66 -5.71
N VAL A 384 -50.26 -6.36 -5.81
CA VAL A 384 -49.30 -5.29 -5.50
C VAL A 384 -49.54 -4.74 -4.10
N ILE A 385 -48.46 -4.64 -3.32
CA ILE A 385 -48.46 -4.09 -1.96
C ILE A 385 -47.48 -2.92 -1.90
N GLU A 386 -47.86 -1.81 -1.27
CA GLU A 386 -46.94 -0.69 -1.04
C GLU A 386 -46.22 -0.83 0.31
N HIS A 387 -44.92 -0.55 0.33
CA HIS A 387 -44.13 -0.50 1.56
C HIS A 387 -43.56 0.91 1.81
N ASP A 388 -44.10 1.61 2.81
CA ASP A 388 -43.52 2.87 3.31
C ASP A 388 -42.26 2.59 4.13
N TYR A 389 -41.10 2.85 3.53
CA TYR A 389 -39.82 2.58 4.17
C TYR A 389 -39.53 3.51 5.37
N ASN A 390 -40.12 4.71 5.42
CA ASN A 390 -39.90 5.66 6.51
C ASN A 390 -40.78 5.36 7.73
N HIS A 391 -41.87 4.63 7.53
CA HIS A 391 -42.77 4.27 8.61
C HIS A 391 -42.15 3.18 9.50
N LYS A 392 -42.06 3.43 10.82
CA LYS A 392 -41.41 2.54 11.80
C LYS A 392 -41.90 1.08 11.76
N LYS A 393 -43.17 0.87 11.42
CA LYS A 393 -43.83 -0.45 11.28
C LYS A 393 -44.25 -0.75 9.83
N GLY A 394 -43.68 -0.04 8.85
CA GLY A 394 -44.05 -0.18 7.43
C GLY A 394 -43.83 -1.60 6.92
N LEU A 395 -42.66 -2.16 7.19
CA LEU A 395 -42.32 -3.54 6.82
C LEU A 395 -43.22 -4.57 7.50
N ASP A 396 -43.46 -4.43 8.81
CA ASP A 396 -44.35 -5.33 9.57
C ASP A 396 -45.78 -5.32 9.01
N LYS A 397 -46.30 -4.15 8.63
CA LYS A 397 -47.61 -4.02 7.96
C LYS A 397 -47.61 -4.72 6.61
N CYS A 398 -46.59 -4.49 5.77
CA CYS A 398 -46.46 -5.12 4.47
C CYS A 398 -46.43 -6.66 4.58
N ILE A 399 -45.64 -7.21 5.50
CA ILE A 399 -45.63 -8.66 5.76
C ILE A 399 -47.02 -9.13 6.22
N GLY A 400 -47.69 -8.39 7.11
CA GLY A 400 -49.06 -8.68 7.52
C GLY A 400 -50.07 -8.71 6.37
N GLU A 401 -49.94 -7.82 5.39
CA GLU A 401 -50.78 -7.79 4.18
C GLU A 401 -50.51 -8.98 3.26
N ILE A 402 -49.25 -9.38 3.09
CA ILE A 402 -48.89 -10.63 2.38
C ILE A 402 -49.57 -11.82 3.07
N LEU A 403 -49.44 -11.94 4.38
CA LEU A 403 -50.02 -13.03 5.16
C LEU A 403 -51.55 -13.03 5.06
N ALA A 404 -52.19 -11.87 5.14
CA ALA A 404 -53.65 -11.75 5.01
C ALA A 404 -54.13 -12.21 3.63
N TYR A 405 -53.45 -11.78 2.56
CA TYR A 405 -53.75 -12.21 1.19
C TYR A 405 -53.63 -13.74 1.03
N LEU A 406 -52.55 -14.33 1.55
CA LEU A 406 -52.34 -15.77 1.48
C LEU A 406 -53.38 -16.55 2.27
N ASN A 407 -53.77 -16.05 3.46
CA ASN A 407 -54.85 -16.66 4.23
C ASN A 407 -56.17 -16.62 3.47
N GLU A 408 -56.56 -15.47 2.92
CA GLU A 408 -57.81 -15.34 2.16
C GLU A 408 -57.84 -16.31 0.97
N LYS A 409 -56.72 -16.44 0.27
CA LYS A 409 -56.62 -17.24 -0.95
C LYS A 409 -56.51 -18.75 -0.71
N TYR A 410 -55.82 -19.15 0.36
CA TYR A 410 -55.44 -20.56 0.60
C TYR A 410 -55.94 -21.12 1.93
N SER A 411 -56.69 -20.35 2.73
CA SER A 411 -57.24 -20.76 4.03
C SER A 411 -56.16 -21.26 5.01
N LEU A 412 -55.14 -20.42 5.25
CA LEU A 412 -53.95 -20.77 6.03
C LEU A 412 -54.05 -20.28 7.48
N ASP A 413 -53.43 -21.00 8.42
CA ASP A 413 -53.32 -20.52 9.81
C ASP A 413 -52.19 -19.49 9.98
N VAL A 414 -52.41 -18.29 9.42
CA VAL A 414 -51.44 -17.18 9.52
C VAL A 414 -51.44 -16.49 10.89
N ALA A 415 -52.45 -16.74 11.72
CA ALA A 415 -52.55 -16.17 13.06
C ALA A 415 -51.43 -16.68 14.00
N SER A 416 -50.86 -17.84 13.69
CA SER A 416 -49.70 -18.41 14.37
C SER A 416 -48.40 -17.62 14.14
N VAL A 417 -48.34 -16.73 13.14
CA VAL A 417 -47.14 -15.98 12.77
C VAL A 417 -47.15 -14.59 13.40
N ASP A 418 -46.45 -14.45 14.52
CA ASP A 418 -46.27 -13.16 15.19
C ASP A 418 -45.15 -12.32 14.54
N VAL A 419 -45.54 -11.29 13.78
CA VAL A 419 -44.65 -10.42 13.01
C VAL A 419 -44.14 -9.25 13.84
N ASP A 420 -42.83 -9.26 14.15
CA ASP A 420 -42.09 -8.10 14.64
C ASP A 420 -40.65 -8.11 14.10
N SER A 421 -40.42 -7.42 12.98
CA SER A 421 -39.11 -7.43 12.31
C SER A 421 -38.01 -6.74 13.12
N ASN A 422 -38.34 -5.93 14.13
CA ASN A 422 -37.34 -5.31 15.01
C ASN A 422 -36.87 -6.30 16.08
N ARG A 423 -37.81 -7.02 16.70
CA ARG A 423 -37.50 -8.09 17.65
C ARG A 423 -36.69 -9.19 16.98
N ASP A 424 -37.14 -9.62 15.79
CA ASP A 424 -36.59 -10.77 15.07
C ASP A 424 -35.36 -10.40 14.21
N ARG A 425 -34.95 -9.12 14.18
CA ARG A 425 -33.86 -8.61 13.34
C ARG A 425 -32.58 -9.45 13.41
N GLY A 426 -32.17 -9.85 14.61
CA GLY A 426 -30.95 -10.64 14.80
C GLY A 426 -31.01 -12.00 14.09
N GLU A 427 -32.14 -12.70 14.23
CA GLU A 427 -32.39 -13.98 13.53
C GLU A 427 -32.52 -13.78 12.03
N ILE A 428 -33.22 -12.72 11.59
CA ILE A 428 -33.36 -12.38 10.18
C ILE A 428 -31.97 -12.16 9.55
N LEU A 429 -31.09 -11.43 10.22
CA LEU A 429 -29.73 -11.14 9.74
C LEU A 429 -28.80 -12.35 9.74
N LYS A 430 -29.07 -13.43 10.52
CA LYS A 430 -28.30 -14.68 10.41
C LYS A 430 -28.47 -15.37 9.06
N GLN A 431 -29.55 -15.09 8.35
CA GLN A 431 -29.78 -15.59 7.00
C GLN A 431 -28.89 -14.87 5.97
N MET A 432 -28.31 -13.73 6.35
CA MET A 432 -27.38 -12.98 5.50
C MET A 432 -25.94 -13.41 5.75
N ASN A 433 -25.14 -13.38 4.69
CA ASN A 433 -23.72 -13.63 4.81
C ASN A 433 -23.05 -12.63 5.75
N GLU A 434 -22.16 -13.12 6.63
CA GLU A 434 -21.37 -12.28 7.51
C GLU A 434 -20.58 -11.24 6.69
N ASN A 435 -20.76 -9.97 7.09
CA ASN A 435 -20.06 -8.83 6.51
C ASN A 435 -18.73 -8.64 7.24
N GLU A 436 -17.61 -8.70 6.54
CA GLU A 436 -16.27 -8.53 7.13
C GLU A 436 -16.04 -7.09 7.65
N ARG A 437 -16.83 -6.12 7.20
CA ARG A 437 -16.81 -4.72 7.69
C ARG A 437 -17.92 -4.47 8.69
N ASN A 438 -17.97 -5.30 9.73
CA ASN A 438 -18.92 -5.19 10.82
C ASN A 438 -18.34 -4.42 12.03
N LEU A 439 -19.20 -4.12 13.00
CA LEU A 439 -18.84 -3.37 14.21
C LEU A 439 -17.78 -4.10 15.04
N GLU A 440 -17.86 -5.43 15.16
CA GLU A 440 -16.95 -6.24 15.96
C GLU A 440 -15.52 -6.16 15.45
N MET A 441 -15.34 -6.35 14.14
CA MET A 441 -14.04 -6.36 13.50
C MET A 441 -13.39 -4.97 13.48
N LEU A 442 -14.16 -3.93 13.16
CA LEU A 442 -13.61 -2.59 12.95
C LEU A 442 -13.52 -1.77 14.24
N PHE A 443 -14.39 -2.05 15.22
CA PHE A 443 -14.47 -1.32 16.49
C PHE A 443 -14.64 -2.28 17.68
N PRO A 444 -13.65 -3.13 17.98
CA PRO A 444 -13.75 -4.15 19.02
C PRO A 444 -14.07 -3.56 20.41
N LEU A 445 -13.40 -2.48 20.81
CA LEU A 445 -13.68 -1.79 22.08
C LEU A 445 -15.09 -1.20 22.16
N VAL A 446 -15.68 -0.82 21.02
CA VAL A 446 -17.08 -0.36 21.01
C VAL A 446 -18.01 -1.55 21.13
N SER A 447 -17.66 -2.68 20.53
CA SER A 447 -18.44 -3.92 20.58
C SER A 447 -18.46 -4.54 21.98
N GLU A 448 -17.43 -4.34 22.78
CA GLU A 448 -17.42 -4.72 24.20
C GLU A 448 -18.49 -3.97 25.02
N GLU A 449 -18.89 -2.77 24.59
CA GLU A 449 -19.98 -2.02 25.22
C GLU A 449 -21.38 -2.46 24.74
N TRP A 450 -21.48 -3.49 23.88
CA TRP A 450 -22.76 -4.03 23.45
C TRP A 450 -23.53 -4.61 24.63
N HIS A 451 -24.81 -4.24 24.77
CA HIS A 451 -25.57 -4.74 25.91
C HIS A 451 -25.82 -6.26 25.77
N PRO A 452 -25.54 -7.08 26.80
CA PRO A 452 -25.54 -8.54 26.69
C PRO A 452 -26.91 -9.18 26.41
N THR A 453 -28.00 -8.56 26.88
CA THR A 453 -29.35 -9.16 26.81
C THR A 453 -30.45 -8.30 26.18
N LYS A 454 -30.24 -6.98 25.99
CA LYS A 454 -31.30 -6.05 25.53
C LYS A 454 -31.35 -5.87 24.01
N ASN A 455 -30.46 -6.53 23.27
CA ASN A 455 -30.42 -6.47 21.81
C ASN A 455 -31.00 -7.73 21.15
N ASN A 456 -31.76 -8.55 21.91
CA ASN A 456 -32.28 -9.84 21.45
C ASN A 456 -31.15 -10.71 20.84
N ALA A 457 -31.40 -11.35 19.69
CA ALA A 457 -30.41 -12.14 18.98
C ALA A 457 -29.42 -11.32 18.12
N LEU A 458 -29.48 -9.98 18.15
CA LEU A 458 -28.64 -9.13 17.31
C LEU A 458 -27.24 -9.01 17.91
N MET A 459 -26.24 -9.37 17.10
CA MET A 459 -24.83 -9.39 17.49
C MET A 459 -24.00 -8.30 16.78
N PRO A 460 -22.90 -7.81 17.38
CA PRO A 460 -22.01 -6.81 16.78
C PRO A 460 -21.46 -7.19 15.39
N ASN A 461 -21.14 -8.47 15.15
CA ASN A 461 -20.67 -8.96 13.85
C ASN A 461 -21.72 -8.91 12.72
N GLN A 462 -22.99 -8.68 13.02
CA GLN A 462 -24.08 -8.64 12.04
C GLN A 462 -24.40 -7.22 11.55
N VAL A 463 -23.76 -6.19 12.11
CA VAL A 463 -24.13 -4.79 11.86
C VAL A 463 -22.95 -3.96 11.37
N SER A 464 -23.22 -3.02 10.46
CA SER A 464 -22.22 -2.04 10.02
C SER A 464 -21.92 -1.01 11.13
N PRO A 465 -20.65 -0.61 11.33
CA PRO A 465 -20.29 0.38 12.36
C PRO A 465 -20.96 1.73 12.22
N PHE A 466 -21.37 2.11 11.01
CA PHE A 466 -22.01 3.41 10.75
C PHE A 466 -23.52 3.31 10.55
N SER A 467 -24.12 2.20 11.00
CA SER A 467 -25.57 2.03 10.96
C SER A 467 -26.30 3.03 11.87
N HIS A 468 -27.40 3.57 11.37
CA HIS A 468 -28.34 4.40 12.15
C HIS A 468 -29.27 3.57 13.05
N LEU A 469 -29.14 2.25 13.06
CA LEU A 469 -29.87 1.37 13.96
C LEU A 469 -29.56 1.72 15.42
N LYS A 470 -30.61 1.93 16.22
CA LYS A 470 -30.51 2.12 17.67
C LYS A 470 -30.49 0.76 18.37
N VAL A 471 -29.52 0.58 19.25
CA VAL A 471 -29.32 -0.62 20.07
C VAL A 471 -28.98 -0.20 21.49
N TRP A 472 -29.10 -1.13 22.44
CA TRP A 472 -28.71 -0.95 23.82
C TRP A 472 -27.21 -1.14 24.00
N TRP A 473 -26.63 -0.26 24.81
CA TRP A 473 -25.23 -0.27 25.22
C TRP A 473 -25.15 -0.36 26.74
N LYS A 474 -24.04 -0.91 27.23
CA LYS A 474 -23.70 -1.00 28.65
C LYS A 474 -22.30 -0.42 28.87
N CYS A 475 -22.14 0.43 29.89
CA CYS A 475 -20.85 1.07 30.12
C CYS A 475 -19.90 0.12 30.83
N GLU A 476 -18.70 -0.02 30.30
CA GLU A 476 -17.61 -0.78 30.94
C GLU A 476 -17.25 -0.24 32.34
N LYS A 477 -17.39 1.07 32.58
CA LYS A 477 -17.02 1.72 33.85
C LYS A 477 -18.07 1.56 34.95
N ASN A 478 -19.32 1.34 34.58
CA ASN A 478 -20.41 1.27 35.55
C ASN A 478 -21.59 0.49 34.95
N ASP A 479 -21.86 -0.68 35.51
CA ASP A 479 -22.90 -1.58 35.03
C ASP A 479 -24.32 -1.01 35.08
N LYS A 480 -24.56 0.05 35.89
CA LYS A 480 -25.86 0.74 35.95
C LYS A 480 -26.07 1.71 34.79
N HIS A 481 -25.03 1.99 34.00
CA HIS A 481 -25.12 2.86 32.84
C HIS A 481 -25.52 2.04 31.63
N GLU A 482 -26.83 1.96 31.40
CA GLU A 482 -27.40 1.33 30.22
C GLU A 482 -28.15 2.37 29.39
N TRP A 483 -27.94 2.39 28.07
CA TRP A 483 -28.60 3.38 27.21
C TRP A 483 -28.79 2.90 25.79
N GLU A 484 -29.81 3.43 25.13
CA GLU A 484 -29.95 3.33 23.68
C GLU A 484 -29.17 4.43 22.96
N ALA A 485 -28.44 4.04 21.91
CA ALA A 485 -27.82 4.94 20.96
C ALA A 485 -27.67 4.26 19.59
N THR A 486 -27.51 5.05 18.54
CA THR A 486 -27.19 4.50 17.22
C THR A 486 -25.78 3.94 17.20
N ILE A 487 -25.56 2.88 16.43
CA ILE A 487 -24.25 2.26 16.23
C ILE A 487 -23.25 3.30 15.67
N ALA A 488 -23.67 4.08 14.67
CA ALA A 488 -22.89 5.18 14.11
C ALA A 488 -22.40 6.18 15.16
N ASN A 489 -23.23 6.53 16.15
CA ASN A 489 -22.82 7.46 17.19
C ASN A 489 -21.71 6.87 18.06
N ARG A 490 -21.75 5.57 18.33
CA ARG A 490 -20.71 4.89 19.11
C ARG A 490 -19.42 4.74 18.33
N ALA A 491 -19.48 4.31 17.07
CA ALA A 491 -18.32 4.19 16.19
C ALA A 491 -17.63 5.55 15.97
N ASN A 492 -18.39 6.65 15.89
CA ASN A 492 -17.87 8.02 15.87
C ASN A 492 -17.33 8.53 17.23
N GLY A 493 -17.15 7.65 18.21
CA GLY A 493 -16.48 7.96 19.47
C GLY A 493 -17.37 8.62 20.54
N ARG A 494 -18.70 8.70 20.37
CA ARG A 494 -19.57 9.19 21.45
C ARG A 494 -19.54 8.20 22.62
N LYS A 495 -19.10 8.70 23.78
CA LYS A 495 -18.97 7.93 25.03
C LYS A 495 -20.28 7.85 25.81
N CYS A 496 -20.27 7.04 26.87
CA CYS A 496 -21.39 6.88 27.79
C CYS A 496 -22.00 8.24 28.23
N PRO A 497 -23.31 8.46 28.03
CA PRO A 497 -23.95 9.74 28.34
C PRO A 497 -24.07 10.00 29.84
N TYR A 498 -24.09 8.97 30.70
CA TYR A 498 -24.12 9.14 32.15
C TYR A 498 -22.74 9.54 32.69
N CYS A 499 -21.66 8.88 32.24
CA CYS A 499 -20.29 9.30 32.58
C CYS A 499 -20.00 10.77 32.18
N LEU A 500 -20.61 11.26 31.11
CA LEU A 500 -20.49 12.65 30.65
C LEU A 500 -21.55 13.59 31.25
N ASN A 501 -22.38 13.14 32.19
CA ASN A 501 -23.47 13.89 32.82
C ASN A 501 -24.48 14.50 31.82
N ARG A 502 -24.63 13.89 30.64
CA ARG A 502 -25.65 14.24 29.63
C ARG A 502 -27.00 13.56 29.90
N LYS A 503 -26.96 12.41 30.57
CA LYS A 503 -28.12 11.74 31.18
C LYS A 503 -27.85 11.55 32.66
N ILE A 504 -28.90 11.58 33.48
CA ILE A 504 -28.79 11.45 34.94
C ILE A 504 -29.49 10.16 35.38
N ASN A 505 -28.84 9.44 36.28
CA ASN A 505 -29.38 8.29 36.99
C ASN A 505 -28.84 8.27 38.43
N GLU A 506 -29.10 7.18 39.16
CA GLU A 506 -28.73 6.99 40.55
C GLU A 506 -27.22 6.96 40.84
N THR A 507 -26.35 7.02 39.84
CA THR A 507 -24.89 6.96 40.01
C THR A 507 -24.19 8.29 39.77
N ASN A 508 -24.83 9.23 39.10
CA ASN A 508 -24.23 10.50 38.68
C ASN A 508 -25.12 11.73 38.98
N SER A 509 -26.22 11.53 39.70
CA SER A 509 -27.05 12.62 40.21
C SER A 509 -26.34 13.43 41.29
N LEU A 510 -26.88 14.62 41.59
CA LEU A 510 -26.39 15.47 42.66
C LEU A 510 -26.42 14.74 44.01
N MET A 511 -27.49 14.01 44.30
CA MET A 511 -27.57 13.19 45.52
C MET A 511 -26.48 12.11 45.56
N ALA A 512 -26.20 11.44 44.44
CA ALA A 512 -25.22 10.37 44.38
C ALA A 512 -23.79 10.88 44.55
N LEU A 513 -23.44 11.98 43.87
CA LEU A 513 -22.07 12.51 43.86
C LEU A 513 -21.77 13.49 44.99
N ALA A 514 -22.78 14.17 45.54
CA ALA A 514 -22.64 15.16 46.61
C ALA A 514 -23.77 15.04 47.64
N PRO A 515 -23.88 13.93 48.40
CA PRO A 515 -24.98 13.70 49.33
C PRO A 515 -25.09 14.78 50.42
N GLN A 516 -23.96 15.36 50.85
CA GLN A 516 -23.96 16.46 51.82
C GLN A 516 -24.59 17.76 51.26
N MET A 517 -24.41 18.03 49.97
CA MET A 517 -25.13 19.13 49.30
C MET A 517 -26.60 18.77 49.15
N GLY A 518 -26.89 17.52 48.78
CA GLY A 518 -28.23 16.98 48.65
C GLY A 518 -29.08 17.13 49.92
N LYS A 519 -28.49 16.89 51.11
CA LYS A 519 -29.13 17.13 52.42
C LYS A 519 -29.54 18.58 52.65
N GLN A 520 -28.88 19.51 51.98
CA GLN A 520 -29.17 20.95 52.06
C GLN A 520 -30.15 21.40 50.98
N TRP A 521 -30.75 20.48 50.22
CA TRP A 521 -31.80 20.81 49.27
C TRP A 521 -33.02 21.37 50.02
N HIS A 522 -33.53 22.52 49.61
CA HIS A 522 -34.68 23.10 50.29
C HIS A 522 -35.93 22.23 50.07
N PRO A 523 -36.67 21.86 51.14
CA PRO A 523 -37.76 20.86 51.04
C PRO A 523 -38.96 21.30 50.20
N THR A 524 -39.26 22.61 50.13
CA THR A 524 -40.48 23.11 49.48
C THR A 524 -40.26 24.16 48.37
N LYS A 525 -39.07 24.77 48.23
CA LYS A 525 -38.84 25.92 47.33
C LYS A 525 -38.34 25.58 45.93
N ASN A 526 -38.03 24.31 45.66
CA ASN A 526 -37.50 23.86 44.37
C ASN A 526 -38.56 23.29 43.41
N GLY A 527 -39.85 23.40 43.77
CA GLY A 527 -40.95 22.89 42.95
C GLY A 527 -40.78 21.40 42.64
N ALA A 528 -40.89 21.03 41.36
CA ALA A 528 -40.74 19.66 40.89
C ALA A 528 -39.27 19.19 40.72
N LEU A 529 -38.28 20.05 40.97
CA LEU A 529 -36.87 19.66 40.82
C LEU A 529 -36.46 18.69 41.95
N ASN A 530 -35.96 17.52 41.55
CA ASN A 530 -35.48 16.48 42.44
C ASN A 530 -33.94 16.39 42.37
N PRO A 531 -33.21 16.42 43.50
CA PRO A 531 -31.76 16.31 43.50
C PRO A 531 -31.24 14.94 43.00
N ASN A 532 -32.09 13.92 42.91
CA ASN A 532 -31.77 12.64 42.28
C ASN A 532 -31.81 12.65 40.75
N GLU A 533 -32.33 13.72 40.13
CA GLU A 533 -32.57 13.82 38.68
C GLU A 533 -31.76 14.93 38.02
N ILE A 534 -30.92 15.63 38.78
CA ILE A 534 -30.08 16.73 38.29
C ILE A 534 -28.59 16.41 38.42
N ALA A 535 -27.79 16.97 37.52
CA ALA A 535 -26.34 16.86 37.53
C ALA A 535 -25.68 17.82 38.53
N LEU A 536 -24.44 17.55 38.94
CA LEU A 536 -23.63 18.50 39.73
C LEU A 536 -23.39 19.83 39.01
N ASN A 537 -23.25 19.82 37.68
CA ASN A 537 -23.03 21.02 36.86
C ASN A 537 -24.35 21.68 36.40
N TYR A 538 -25.48 21.38 37.06
CA TYR A 538 -26.76 21.98 36.74
C TYR A 538 -26.67 23.52 36.83
N GLY A 539 -27.00 24.17 35.71
CA GLY A 539 -26.77 25.61 35.51
C GLY A 539 -27.88 26.53 36.01
N LYS A 540 -29.05 26.00 36.41
CA LYS A 540 -30.14 26.82 36.95
C LYS A 540 -30.00 26.93 38.47
N LYS A 541 -30.43 28.08 38.99
CA LYS A 541 -30.44 28.35 40.43
C LYS A 541 -31.50 27.52 41.13
N VAL A 542 -31.17 27.08 42.34
CA VAL A 542 -32.04 26.30 43.23
C VAL A 542 -31.88 26.82 44.64
N TRP A 543 -32.90 26.61 45.46
CA TRP A 543 -32.94 26.96 46.87
C TRP A 543 -32.28 25.89 47.73
N TRP A 544 -31.47 26.35 48.69
CA TRP A 544 -30.77 25.53 49.66
C TRP A 544 -31.18 25.93 51.08
N LEU A 545 -31.13 24.98 52.01
CA LEU A 545 -31.37 25.14 53.45
C LEU A 545 -30.25 24.45 54.21
N CYS A 546 -29.52 25.17 55.08
CA CYS A 546 -28.50 24.54 55.93
C CYS A 546 -29.07 24.12 57.29
N GLU A 547 -28.30 23.34 58.04
CA GLU A 547 -28.68 22.85 59.38
C GLU A 547 -28.93 23.98 60.39
N ARG A 548 -28.36 25.17 60.17
CA ARG A 548 -28.60 26.37 60.99
C ARG A 548 -29.86 27.15 60.59
N GLY A 549 -30.65 26.64 59.65
CA GLY A 549 -31.90 27.26 59.19
C GLY A 549 -31.72 28.36 58.14
N HIS A 550 -30.50 28.61 57.66
CA HIS A 550 -30.26 29.62 56.63
C HIS A 550 -30.69 29.13 55.26
N GLU A 551 -31.42 29.98 54.54
CA GLU A 551 -31.86 29.73 53.18
C GLU A 551 -31.09 30.61 52.19
N TRP A 552 -30.68 30.06 51.05
CA TRP A 552 -30.05 30.84 49.98
C TRP A 552 -30.28 30.20 48.61
N GLU A 553 -30.11 31.01 47.57
CA GLU A 553 -30.29 30.57 46.20
C GLU A 553 -28.96 30.64 45.43
N THR A 554 -28.55 29.52 44.83
CA THR A 554 -27.38 29.45 43.93
C THR A 554 -27.47 28.20 43.06
N THR A 555 -26.66 28.10 42.01
CA THR A 555 -26.62 26.91 41.15
C THR A 555 -25.84 25.78 41.83
N PRO A 556 -26.21 24.50 41.62
CA PRO A 556 -25.36 23.36 41.99
C PRO A 556 -23.92 23.49 41.49
N ASN A 557 -23.74 23.92 40.24
CA ASN A 557 -22.43 24.09 39.61
C ASN A 557 -21.51 25.05 40.39
N ASN A 558 -22.07 26.17 40.89
CA ASN A 558 -21.31 27.15 41.66
C ASN A 558 -20.84 26.61 43.02
N ARG A 559 -21.64 25.73 43.63
CA ARG A 559 -21.32 25.10 44.92
C ARG A 559 -20.19 24.07 44.81
N VAL A 560 -20.03 23.44 43.66
CA VAL A 560 -18.98 22.44 43.40
C VAL A 560 -17.66 23.11 43.00
N ASN A 561 -17.70 24.12 42.13
CA ASN A 561 -16.48 24.72 41.55
C ASN A 561 -15.84 25.86 42.36
N SER A 562 -16.51 26.38 43.39
CA SER A 562 -15.96 27.48 44.19
C SER A 562 -15.25 26.97 45.44
N SER A 563 -13.92 27.14 45.49
CA SER A 563 -13.05 26.79 46.64
C SER A 563 -13.47 27.45 47.97
N ASN A 564 -14.27 28.53 47.92
CA ASN A 564 -14.78 29.25 49.09
C ASN A 564 -16.33 29.27 49.23
N ASN A 565 -17.09 28.55 48.38
CA ASN A 565 -18.55 28.74 48.28
C ASN A 565 -19.39 27.45 48.24
N SER A 566 -18.81 26.33 48.67
CA SER A 566 -19.56 25.11 48.98
C SER A 566 -20.31 25.19 50.31
N ARG A 567 -20.07 26.24 51.13
CA ARG A 567 -20.72 26.47 52.43
C ARG A 567 -21.88 27.45 52.31
N CYS A 568 -22.81 27.40 53.28
CA CYS A 568 -23.84 28.42 53.41
C CYS A 568 -23.19 29.82 53.54
N PRO A 569 -23.54 30.79 52.68
CA PRO A 569 -22.89 32.11 52.67
C PRO A 569 -23.15 32.91 53.94
N LEU A 570 -24.28 32.64 54.62
CA LEU A 570 -24.62 33.28 55.90
C LEU A 570 -23.78 32.70 57.04
N CYS A 571 -23.66 31.37 57.14
CA CYS A 571 -22.76 30.73 58.12
C CYS A 571 -21.31 31.20 57.96
N TYR A 572 -20.81 31.28 56.72
CA TYR A 572 -19.45 31.72 56.44
C TYR A 572 -19.19 33.16 56.90
N LYS A 573 -20.15 34.07 56.71
CA LYS A 573 -20.05 35.46 57.18
C LYS A 573 -20.00 35.54 58.71
N GLU A 574 -20.76 34.72 59.41
CA GLU A 574 -20.78 34.67 60.88
C GLU A 574 -19.50 34.08 61.47
N GLU A 575 -18.98 33.00 60.88
CA GLU A 575 -17.69 32.41 61.27
C GLU A 575 -16.56 33.44 61.15
N ARG A 576 -16.51 34.20 60.04
CA ARG A 576 -15.52 35.27 59.85
C ARG A 576 -15.64 36.40 60.85
N LYS A 577 -16.85 36.81 61.23
CA LYS A 577 -17.06 37.85 62.25
C LYS A 577 -16.68 37.38 63.66
N SER A 578 -16.66 36.08 63.89
CA SER A 578 -16.30 35.47 65.19
C SER A 578 -14.81 35.13 65.30
N SER A 579 -14.04 35.31 64.21
CA SER A 579 -12.60 34.98 64.11
C SER A 579 -11.69 36.22 64.06
N VAL A 580 -12.29 37.41 64.21
CA VAL A 580 -11.64 38.73 64.35
C VAL A 580 -12.06 39.26 65.72
#